data_AF-W9IN48-F1
#
_entry.id   AF-W9IN48-F1
#
_cell.length_a   1.000
_cell.length_b   1.000
_cell.length_c   1.000
_cell.angle_alpha   90.00
_cell.angle_beta   90.00
_cell.angle_gamma   90.00
#
_symmetry.space_group_name_H-M   'P 1'
#
loop_
_entity.id
_entity.type
_entity.pdbx_description
1 polymer ?
#
loop_
_entity_poly.entity_id
_entity_poly.type
_entity_poly.pdbx_seq_one_letter_code
_entity_poly.pdbx_strand_id
1 'polypeptide(L)'
;MDRRDSLALIRAAIHRKAAQKRETSDVNSLVSDFGFLSVNATTRDFEPISTNMTFARLVLAATTNDALPESDQARLPLRQTAHVLVQHYMDNVYSLFPCFSETSLLTALDDIYQEDTRTIKDSDYWMVYMVLAIGSTVQSKRSQDTHYLTGLEYASRAMNHADGALTPGYVTQIQSLLLLTQYAMLDPAHFDSWHLIGFTARAIVDLGFHQDPPLSSVPDKASLDMRRKIFYCVYALDRAISMVHARTFSFTDDTVNVAFPQASNNGRKSSVSGPITGPQPTDPALLLFQLRRAQSHWYQELYQSGSVPLQDPISYIWKMCLDMREWQDTLPTNLAPEIRQLFDQELRYSYVYCIAPSARAPSITDYNRILIFEHSMAYLDTVHEIAHGAQNSGFYTYHDVLRVYFMANQFLAVLRDAEDMLLSGMPVPIPISRPGAAPAPPLPRRLQPQGMNGEDNLDRSLRCLDKVSQTLDTYGDRWADASTWRESFSMISQEMVDRLSRRKQIRDTAREQYQLQYQGRGDAMGRS
;
A
#
# COMPACT_ATOMS: atom_id res chain seq x y z
N MET A 1 -34.90 8.49 51.14
CA MET A 1 -33.47 8.81 50.98
C MET A 1 -33.36 10.30 50.83
N ASP A 2 -32.59 10.93 51.71
CA ASP A 2 -32.54 12.37 51.88
C ASP A 2 -31.73 13.05 50.74
N ARG A 3 -32.13 14.25 50.32
CA ARG A 3 -31.54 14.97 49.17
C ARG A 3 -30.04 15.25 49.37
N ARG A 4 -29.62 15.33 50.63
CA ARG A 4 -28.21 15.48 51.06
C ARG A 4 -27.37 14.23 50.80
N ASP A 5 -27.92 13.04 51.02
CA ASP A 5 -27.20 11.77 50.78
C ASP A 5 -26.98 11.52 49.28
N SER A 6 -27.93 11.94 48.45
CA SER A 6 -27.81 11.82 46.99
C SER A 6 -26.70 12.70 46.42
N LEU A 7 -26.53 13.92 46.94
CA LEU A 7 -25.43 14.82 46.54
C LEU A 7 -24.07 14.33 47.04
N ALA A 8 -24.02 13.71 48.22
CA ALA A 8 -22.79 13.11 48.76
C ALA A 8 -22.32 11.93 47.90
N LEU A 9 -23.25 11.06 47.46
CA LEU A 9 -22.95 9.94 46.56
C LEU A 9 -22.46 10.40 45.19
N ILE A 10 -23.05 11.46 44.62
CA ILE A 10 -22.61 12.02 43.34
C ILE A 10 -21.20 12.61 43.45
N ARG A 11 -20.89 13.36 44.52
CA ARG A 11 -19.54 13.89 44.75
C ARG A 11 -18.51 12.77 44.94
N ALA A 12 -18.86 11.72 45.68
CA ALA A 12 -18.00 10.56 45.87
C ALA A 12 -17.70 9.86 44.53
N ALA A 13 -18.71 9.71 43.65
CA ALA A 13 -18.52 9.13 42.33
C ALA A 13 -17.61 9.98 41.42
N ILE A 14 -17.76 11.32 41.46
CA ILE A 14 -16.89 12.25 40.71
C ILE A 14 -15.44 12.17 41.20
N HIS A 15 -15.22 12.17 42.52
CA HIS A 15 -13.89 12.03 43.09
C HIS A 15 -13.24 10.68 42.74
N ARG A 16 -14.02 9.59 42.74
CA ARG A 16 -13.54 8.26 42.35
C ARG A 16 -13.12 8.22 40.86
N LYS A 17 -13.92 8.83 39.99
CA LYS A 17 -13.61 8.94 38.55
C LYS A 17 -12.38 9.80 38.29
N ALA A 18 -12.20 10.89 39.04
CA ALA A 18 -11.02 11.75 38.96
C ALA A 18 -9.76 11.03 39.46
N ALA A 19 -9.86 10.25 40.54
CA ALA A 19 -8.76 9.44 41.06
C ALA A 19 -8.32 8.37 40.06
N GLN A 20 -9.28 7.65 39.45
CA GLN A 20 -8.99 6.62 38.45
C GLN A 20 -8.34 7.21 37.18
N LYS A 21 -8.76 8.41 36.76
CA LYS A 21 -8.14 9.12 35.62
C LYS A 21 -6.71 9.57 35.92
N ARG A 22 -6.41 9.99 37.16
CA ARG A 22 -5.03 10.28 37.60
C ARG A 22 -4.19 9.02 37.61
N GLU A 23 -4.70 7.94 38.20
CA GLU A 23 -4.00 6.65 38.24
C GLU A 23 -3.66 6.12 36.84
N THR A 24 -4.58 6.25 35.88
CA THR A 24 -4.32 5.85 34.48
C THR A 24 -3.26 6.74 33.82
N SER A 25 -3.26 8.04 34.13
CA SER A 25 -2.25 8.99 33.66
C SER A 25 -0.88 8.69 34.26
N ASP A 26 -0.82 8.35 35.55
CA ASP A 26 0.40 8.02 36.27
C ASP A 26 0.98 6.68 35.77
N VAL A 27 0.12 5.70 35.48
CA VAL A 27 0.54 4.42 34.85
C VAL A 27 1.09 4.67 33.45
N ASN A 28 0.43 5.49 32.62
CA ASN A 28 0.94 5.84 31.29
C ASN A 28 2.28 6.60 31.38
N SER A 29 2.45 7.48 32.38
CA SER A 29 3.72 8.16 32.67
C SER A 29 4.81 7.16 33.06
N LEU A 30 4.49 6.20 33.94
CA LEU A 30 5.43 5.16 34.37
C LEU A 30 5.83 4.24 33.21
N VAL A 31 4.89 3.84 32.36
CA VAL A 31 5.18 3.04 31.16
C VAL A 31 6.06 3.82 30.18
N SER A 32 5.82 5.13 30.03
CA SER A 32 6.69 6.04 29.27
C SER A 32 8.09 6.12 29.88
N ASP A 33 8.21 6.23 31.21
CA ASP A 33 9.49 6.26 31.91
C ASP A 33 10.26 4.93 31.74
N PHE A 34 9.57 3.79 31.73
CA PHE A 34 10.18 2.50 31.44
C PHE A 34 10.65 2.38 29.97
N GLY A 35 9.90 2.92 29.02
CA GLY A 35 10.34 3.03 27.63
C GLY A 35 11.60 3.88 27.49
N PHE A 36 11.65 5.02 28.19
CA PHE A 36 12.81 5.92 28.24
C PHE A 36 14.03 5.28 28.92
N LEU A 37 13.81 4.56 30.02
CA LEU A 37 14.87 3.84 30.73
C LEU A 37 15.43 2.66 29.92
N SER A 38 14.60 2.00 29.12
CA SER A 38 15.04 0.88 28.28
C SER A 38 16.00 1.33 27.18
N VAL A 39 15.72 2.49 26.56
CA VAL A 39 16.62 3.12 25.57
C VAL A 39 17.93 3.58 26.22
N ASN A 40 17.86 4.10 27.45
CA ASN A 40 19.04 4.52 28.21
C ASN A 40 19.84 3.36 28.84
N ALA A 41 19.23 2.20 29.07
CA ALA A 41 19.92 1.05 29.65
C ALA A 41 20.88 0.41 28.63
N THR A 42 20.57 0.48 27.34
CA THR A 42 21.43 -0.04 26.26
C THR A 42 22.58 0.90 25.86
N THR A 43 22.64 2.12 26.40
CA THR A 43 23.69 3.11 26.07
C THR A 43 24.75 3.28 27.17
N ARG A 44 24.65 2.55 28.29
CA ARG A 44 25.46 2.80 29.50
C ARG A 44 26.93 2.35 29.46
N ASP A 45 27.34 1.57 28.47
CA ASP A 45 28.69 0.96 28.45
C ASP A 45 29.66 1.57 27.42
N PHE A 46 29.35 2.73 26.84
CA PHE A 46 30.31 3.51 26.04
C PHE A 46 30.53 4.90 26.66
N GLU A 47 31.78 5.34 26.65
CA GLU A 47 32.34 6.53 27.30
C GLU A 47 31.47 7.81 27.25
N PRO A 48 31.62 8.74 28.23
CA PRO A 48 30.76 9.90 28.37
C PRO A 48 31.14 11.00 27.37
N ILE A 49 30.76 10.82 26.11
CA ILE A 49 30.47 11.92 25.21
C ILE A 49 28.95 12.00 25.18
N SER A 50 28.41 13.01 25.86
CA SER A 50 26.99 13.32 25.93
C SER A 50 26.42 13.69 24.56
N THR A 51 26.19 12.72 23.68
CA THR A 51 25.10 12.81 22.73
C THR A 51 23.86 12.33 23.46
N ASN A 52 23.01 13.26 23.92
CA ASN A 52 21.68 12.90 24.43
C ASN A 52 20.96 12.15 23.30
N MET A 53 20.96 10.82 23.37
CA MET A 53 20.30 9.94 22.40
C MET A 53 18.80 10.04 22.63
N THR A 54 18.08 10.67 21.70
CA THR A 54 16.61 10.73 21.71
C THR A 54 16.05 9.52 20.95
N PHE A 55 14.78 9.17 21.20
CA PHE A 55 14.12 8.13 20.40
C PHE A 55 14.08 8.50 18.91
N ALA A 56 13.86 9.78 18.59
CA ALA A 56 13.90 10.27 17.22
C ALA A 56 15.24 10.00 16.55
N ARG A 57 16.37 10.29 17.23
CA ARG A 57 17.71 10.00 16.72
C ARG A 57 17.96 8.51 16.51
N LEU A 58 17.44 7.66 17.39
CA LEU A 58 17.54 6.20 17.23
C LEU A 58 16.75 5.72 16.01
N VAL A 59 15.52 6.18 15.83
CA VAL A 59 14.71 5.85 14.65
C VAL A 59 15.40 6.33 13.38
N LEU A 60 15.77 7.61 13.31
CA LEU A 60 16.42 8.20 12.13
C LEU A 60 17.75 7.52 11.82
N ALA A 61 18.58 7.20 12.83
CA ALA A 61 19.82 6.46 12.60
C ALA A 61 19.60 5.05 12.03
N ALA A 62 18.48 4.40 12.35
CA ALA A 62 18.15 3.07 11.86
C ALA A 62 17.44 3.08 10.50
N THR A 63 16.86 4.21 10.10
CA THR A 63 15.98 4.28 8.92
C THR A 63 16.47 5.21 7.83
N THR A 64 17.44 6.10 8.11
CA THR A 64 18.02 6.99 7.10
C THR A 64 19.06 6.24 6.27
N ASN A 65 18.87 6.24 4.96
CA ASN A 65 19.81 5.68 3.98
C ASN A 65 20.82 6.76 3.60
N ASP A 66 20.38 7.78 2.87
CA ASP A 66 21.14 9.00 2.58
C ASP A 66 20.65 10.19 3.41
N ALA A 67 21.57 11.10 3.74
CA ALA A 67 21.23 12.31 4.46
C ALA A 67 20.42 13.27 3.59
N LEU A 68 19.36 13.86 4.17
CA LEU A 68 18.63 14.95 3.54
C LEU A 68 19.54 16.19 3.35
N PRO A 69 19.32 17.00 2.30
CA PRO A 69 20.04 18.25 2.13
C PRO A 69 19.72 19.23 3.27
N GLU A 70 20.68 20.09 3.59
CA GLU A 70 20.46 21.20 4.52
C GLU A 70 19.42 22.17 3.96
N SER A 71 18.42 22.52 4.78
CA SER A 71 17.37 23.49 4.41
C SER A 71 17.80 24.89 4.81
N ASP A 72 18.25 25.69 3.84
CA ASP A 72 18.67 27.08 4.06
C ASP A 72 17.49 28.08 4.19
N GLN A 73 16.27 27.68 3.83
CA GLN A 73 15.13 28.61 3.76
C GLN A 73 14.20 28.49 4.98
N ALA A 74 14.22 29.48 5.85
CA ALA A 74 13.31 29.57 7.00
C ALA A 74 11.86 29.96 6.64
N ARG A 75 11.57 30.36 5.39
CA ARG A 75 10.27 30.94 5.02
C ARG A 75 9.29 29.89 4.53
N LEU A 76 8.09 29.88 5.12
CA LEU A 76 6.95 29.09 4.64
C LEU A 76 6.58 29.48 3.21
N PRO A 77 6.06 28.54 2.40
CA PRO A 77 5.55 28.86 1.08
C PRO A 77 4.36 29.83 1.17
N LEU A 78 3.97 30.42 0.04
CA LEU A 78 2.72 31.16 -0.03
C LEU A 78 1.55 30.25 0.41
N ARG A 79 0.62 30.80 1.20
CA ARG A 79 -0.50 30.03 1.76
C ARG A 79 -1.32 29.31 0.69
N GLN A 80 -1.47 29.91 -0.49
CA GLN A 80 -2.11 29.29 -1.65
C GLN A 80 -1.37 28.02 -2.10
N THR A 81 -0.04 28.06 -2.19
CA THR A 81 0.79 26.91 -2.54
C THR A 81 0.66 25.80 -1.50
N ALA A 82 0.71 26.14 -0.20
CA ALA A 82 0.50 25.15 0.86
C ALA A 82 -0.88 24.49 0.78
N HIS A 83 -1.96 25.26 0.56
CA HIS A 83 -3.30 24.70 0.41
C HIS A 83 -3.41 23.74 -0.79
N VAL A 84 -2.76 24.05 -1.92
CA VAL A 84 -2.75 23.16 -3.10
C VAL A 84 -2.05 21.84 -2.77
N LEU A 85 -0.91 21.88 -2.08
CA LEU A 85 -0.17 20.67 -1.68
C LEU A 85 -0.95 19.85 -0.64
N VAL A 86 -1.56 20.51 0.34
CA VAL A 86 -2.44 19.87 1.33
C VAL A 86 -3.60 19.20 0.63
N GLN A 87 -4.29 19.88 -0.29
CA GLN A 87 -5.40 19.29 -1.03
C GLN A 87 -4.95 18.05 -1.82
N HIS A 88 -3.79 18.13 -2.48
CA HIS A 88 -3.24 16.99 -3.21
C HIS A 88 -2.94 15.79 -2.28
N TYR A 89 -2.39 16.02 -1.10
CA TYR A 89 -2.22 14.98 -0.08
C TYR A 89 -3.58 14.41 0.37
N MET A 90 -4.57 15.28 0.61
CA MET A 90 -5.89 14.87 1.09
C MET A 90 -6.61 13.96 0.10
N ASP A 91 -6.56 14.31 -1.19
CA ASP A 91 -7.25 13.57 -2.24
C ASP A 91 -6.58 12.22 -2.52
N ASN A 92 -5.23 12.19 -2.58
CA ASN A 92 -4.49 11.03 -3.08
C ASN A 92 -3.95 10.10 -1.98
N VAL A 93 -3.69 10.60 -0.77
CA VAL A 93 -3.05 9.83 0.32
C VAL A 93 -3.96 9.70 1.52
N TYR A 94 -4.47 10.82 2.05
CA TYR A 94 -5.30 10.82 3.26
C TYR A 94 -6.60 10.02 3.07
N SER A 95 -7.19 10.04 1.87
CA SER A 95 -8.39 9.29 1.53
C SER A 95 -8.24 7.78 1.78
N LEU A 96 -7.01 7.26 1.69
CA LEU A 96 -6.64 5.86 1.97
C LEU A 96 -6.07 5.67 3.39
N PHE A 97 -5.37 6.67 3.92
CA PHE A 97 -4.66 6.60 5.20
C PHE A 97 -4.99 7.76 6.17
N PRO A 98 -6.24 7.89 6.64
CA PRO A 98 -6.67 9.00 7.51
C PRO A 98 -6.19 8.81 8.96
N CYS A 99 -4.91 9.06 9.22
CA CYS A 99 -4.28 8.84 10.53
C CYS A 99 -4.39 10.04 11.51
N PHE A 100 -4.97 11.15 11.10
CA PHE A 100 -5.24 12.33 11.93
C PHE A 100 -6.55 13.00 11.50
N SER A 101 -7.06 13.97 12.25
CA SER A 101 -8.26 14.71 11.84
C SER A 101 -7.91 15.85 10.88
N GLU A 102 -8.73 16.05 9.84
CA GLU A 102 -8.58 17.18 8.91
C GLU A 102 -8.57 18.53 9.67
N THR A 103 -9.43 18.68 10.68
CA THR A 103 -9.46 19.88 11.52
C THR A 103 -8.13 20.13 12.24
N SER A 104 -7.46 19.08 12.71
CA SER A 104 -6.14 19.20 13.34
C SER A 104 -5.10 19.73 12.36
N LEU A 105 -5.08 19.20 11.13
CA LEU A 105 -4.15 19.66 10.09
C LEU A 105 -4.39 21.11 9.71
N LEU A 106 -5.65 21.49 9.45
CA LEU A 106 -6.01 22.86 9.06
C LEU A 106 -5.72 23.87 10.18
N THR A 107 -5.98 23.49 11.44
CA THR A 107 -5.66 24.35 12.60
C THR A 107 -4.14 24.52 12.74
N ALA A 108 -3.36 23.45 12.64
CA ALA A 108 -1.91 23.52 12.68
C ALA A 108 -1.34 24.37 11.55
N LEU A 109 -1.87 24.24 10.33
CA LEU A 109 -1.49 25.07 9.19
C LEU A 109 -1.78 26.55 9.48
N ASP A 110 -2.99 26.86 9.93
CA ASP A 110 -3.40 28.23 10.23
C ASP A 110 -2.57 28.87 11.34
N ASP A 111 -2.28 28.13 12.41
CA ASP A 111 -1.44 28.58 13.51
C ASP A 111 0.00 28.82 13.04
N ILE A 112 0.57 27.97 12.17
CA ILE A 112 1.93 28.14 11.62
C ILE A 112 2.04 29.40 10.73
N TYR A 113 0.97 29.75 10.00
CA TYR A 113 0.93 30.99 9.21
C TYR A 113 0.61 32.25 10.01
N GLN A 114 0.04 32.10 11.21
CA GLN A 114 -0.17 33.21 12.12
C GLN A 114 1.11 33.38 12.95
N GLU A 115 1.97 34.32 12.56
CA GLU A 115 3.23 34.68 13.26
C GLU A 115 3.02 35.24 14.70
N ASP A 116 1.83 35.06 15.27
CA ASP A 116 1.48 35.50 16.62
C ASP A 116 2.06 34.56 17.69
N THR A 117 2.27 35.11 18.89
CA THR A 117 2.89 34.56 20.13
C THR A 117 2.49 33.15 20.64
N ARG A 118 1.76 32.33 19.88
CA ARG A 118 1.41 30.95 20.28
C ARG A 118 2.61 30.02 20.12
N THR A 119 2.86 29.23 21.17
CA THR A 119 3.84 28.14 21.12
C THR A 119 3.23 26.97 20.35
N ILE A 120 3.71 26.77 19.12
CA ILE A 120 3.32 25.65 18.26
C ILE A 120 4.12 24.42 18.66
N LYS A 121 3.48 23.25 18.69
CA LYS A 121 4.15 22.00 19.07
C LYS A 121 4.98 21.48 17.91
N ASP A 122 6.08 20.80 18.21
CA ASP A 122 6.91 20.11 17.21
C ASP A 122 6.11 19.09 16.39
N SER A 123 5.13 18.41 17.00
CA SER A 123 4.24 17.48 16.28
C SER A 123 3.34 18.18 15.25
N ASP A 124 2.95 19.44 15.49
CA ASP A 124 2.14 20.22 14.55
C ASP A 124 2.99 20.70 13.37
N TYR A 125 4.22 21.19 13.63
CA TYR A 125 5.20 21.49 12.58
C TYR A 125 5.52 20.25 11.74
N TRP A 126 5.81 19.13 12.39
CA TRP A 126 6.07 17.86 11.72
C TRP A 126 4.91 17.44 10.82
N MET A 127 3.67 17.46 11.36
CA MET A 127 2.49 17.08 10.60
C MET A 127 2.33 17.94 9.35
N VAL A 128 2.43 19.26 9.47
CA VAL A 128 2.30 20.18 8.33
C VAL A 128 3.42 19.98 7.32
N TYR A 129 4.69 19.98 7.75
CA TYR A 129 5.81 19.84 6.82
C TYR A 129 5.83 18.48 6.13
N MET A 130 5.51 17.38 6.83
CA MET A 130 5.43 16.07 6.19
C MET A 130 4.26 15.97 5.21
N VAL A 131 3.10 16.56 5.53
CA VAL A 131 1.97 16.63 4.58
C VAL A 131 2.35 17.43 3.33
N LEU A 132 3.04 18.56 3.47
CA LEU A 132 3.54 19.33 2.33
C LEU A 132 4.60 18.55 1.53
N ALA A 133 5.50 17.84 2.22
CA ALA A 133 6.53 17.02 1.61
C ALA A 133 5.90 15.92 0.76
N ILE A 134 5.02 15.11 1.34
CA ILE A 134 4.30 14.02 0.66
C ILE A 134 3.45 14.58 -0.48
N GLY A 135 2.66 15.63 -0.21
CA GLY A 135 1.80 16.28 -1.20
C GLY A 135 2.58 16.79 -2.42
N SER A 136 3.82 17.24 -2.25
CA SER A 136 4.72 17.59 -3.35
C SER A 136 5.31 16.35 -4.03
N THR A 137 5.93 15.44 -3.26
CA THR A 137 6.67 14.29 -3.81
C THR A 137 5.79 13.30 -4.58
N VAL A 138 4.51 13.14 -4.22
CA VAL A 138 3.55 12.31 -4.97
C VAL A 138 3.40 12.77 -6.43
N GLN A 139 3.52 14.07 -6.68
CA GLN A 139 3.42 14.67 -8.02
C GLN A 139 4.69 14.51 -8.86
N SER A 140 5.81 14.15 -8.23
CA SER A 140 7.08 13.95 -8.92
C SER A 140 7.01 12.77 -9.90
N LYS A 141 7.67 12.94 -11.05
CA LYS A 141 7.80 11.91 -12.09
C LYS A 141 9.23 11.62 -12.47
N ARG A 142 10.16 12.50 -12.12
CA ARG A 142 11.57 12.35 -12.43
C ARG A 142 12.40 12.72 -11.21
N SER A 143 13.53 12.05 -11.08
CA SER A 143 14.55 12.37 -10.10
C SER A 143 14.95 13.83 -10.29
N GLN A 144 15.07 14.55 -9.17
CA GLN A 144 15.46 15.95 -9.13
C GLN A 144 14.52 16.92 -9.88
N ASP A 145 13.28 16.51 -10.18
CA ASP A 145 12.27 17.47 -10.66
C ASP A 145 11.84 18.45 -9.56
N THR A 146 11.15 19.52 -9.94
CA THR A 146 10.73 20.59 -9.02
C THR A 146 9.87 20.05 -7.87
N HIS A 147 8.99 19.09 -8.13
CA HIS A 147 8.12 18.50 -7.13
C HIS A 147 8.92 17.69 -6.10
N TYR A 148 9.86 16.86 -6.55
CA TYR A 148 10.78 16.12 -5.70
C TYR A 148 11.64 17.04 -4.83
N LEU A 149 12.32 18.03 -5.43
CA LEU A 149 13.17 18.96 -4.69
C LEU A 149 12.38 19.78 -3.64
N THR A 150 11.15 20.19 -3.99
CA THR A 150 10.26 20.87 -3.05
C THR A 150 9.82 19.96 -1.91
N GLY A 151 9.54 18.69 -2.20
CA GLY A 151 9.18 17.71 -1.19
C GLY A 151 10.33 17.42 -0.22
N LEU A 152 11.54 17.29 -0.77
CA LEU A 152 12.78 17.08 -0.04
C LEU A 152 13.09 18.25 0.93
N GLU A 153 12.89 19.48 0.47
CA GLU A 153 13.01 20.69 1.31
C GLU A 153 12.05 20.65 2.50
N TYR A 154 10.76 20.32 2.30
CA TYR A 154 9.82 20.22 3.41
C TYR A 154 10.11 19.05 4.36
N ALA A 155 10.57 17.91 3.83
CA ALA A 155 11.02 16.80 4.67
C ALA A 155 12.21 17.21 5.54
N SER A 156 13.20 17.92 4.98
CA SER A 156 14.34 18.47 5.71
C SER A 156 13.90 19.40 6.85
N ARG A 157 12.92 20.29 6.59
CA ARG A 157 12.33 21.14 7.64
C ARG A 157 11.61 20.35 8.73
N ALA A 158 10.90 19.28 8.38
CA ALA A 158 10.26 18.41 9.36
C ALA A 158 11.28 17.78 10.33
N MET A 159 12.47 17.41 9.83
CA MET A 159 13.52 16.80 10.67
C MET A 159 13.96 17.68 11.85
N ASN A 160 13.88 19.01 11.72
CA ASN A 160 14.18 19.93 12.83
C ASN A 160 13.23 19.77 14.03
N HIS A 161 12.08 19.14 13.83
CA HIS A 161 11.05 18.90 14.85
C HIS A 161 10.96 17.41 15.23
N ALA A 162 11.87 16.56 14.76
CA ALA A 162 11.81 15.11 14.97
C ALA A 162 11.83 14.72 16.45
N ASP A 163 12.69 15.36 17.25
CA ASP A 163 12.87 15.05 18.67
C ASP A 163 11.55 15.18 19.45
N GLY A 164 10.78 16.25 19.20
CA GLY A 164 9.48 16.46 19.82
C GLY A 164 8.36 15.62 19.19
N ALA A 165 8.32 15.52 17.86
CA ALA A 165 7.26 14.82 17.14
C ALA A 165 7.26 13.30 17.37
N LEU A 166 8.45 12.69 17.44
CA LEU A 166 8.63 11.25 17.64
C LEU A 166 8.77 10.85 19.12
N THR A 167 8.44 11.76 20.06
CA THR A 167 8.48 11.48 21.49
C THR A 167 7.62 10.25 21.84
N PRO A 168 8.18 9.20 22.46
CA PRO A 168 7.42 8.01 22.85
C PRO A 168 6.27 8.28 23.83
N GLY A 169 5.27 7.42 23.81
CA GLY A 169 4.16 7.47 24.78
C GLY A 169 2.94 8.29 24.34
N TYR A 170 2.99 8.89 23.15
CA TYR A 170 1.92 9.75 22.64
C TYR A 170 1.36 9.27 21.30
N VAL A 171 0.08 9.53 21.06
CA VAL A 171 -0.57 9.22 19.76
C VAL A 171 0.13 9.94 18.60
N THR A 172 0.63 11.16 18.85
CA THR A 172 1.40 11.95 17.89
C THR A 172 2.64 11.20 17.40
N GLN A 173 3.27 10.37 18.23
CA GLN A 173 4.38 9.52 17.81
C GLN A 173 3.99 8.60 16.65
N ILE A 174 2.86 7.87 16.80
CA ILE A 174 2.38 6.95 15.77
C ILE A 174 2.04 7.72 14.50
N GLN A 175 1.38 8.88 14.63
CA GLN A 175 1.00 9.73 13.50
C GLN A 175 2.23 10.26 12.76
N SER A 176 3.24 10.72 13.49
CA SER A 176 4.50 11.21 12.95
C SER A 176 5.30 10.11 12.25
N LEU A 177 5.38 8.92 12.84
CA LEU A 177 6.02 7.75 12.23
C LEU A 177 5.28 7.26 10.98
N LEU A 178 3.93 7.29 11.00
CA LEU A 178 3.10 6.97 9.84
C LEU A 178 3.36 7.92 8.66
N LEU A 179 3.41 9.22 8.93
CA LEU A 179 3.74 10.23 7.92
C LEU A 179 5.15 10.01 7.35
N LEU A 180 6.13 9.70 8.20
CA LEU A 180 7.49 9.38 7.74
C LEU A 180 7.54 8.10 6.91
N THR A 181 6.77 7.08 7.29
CA THR A 181 6.64 5.84 6.50
C THR A 181 6.06 6.13 5.12
N GLN A 182 4.99 6.94 5.04
CA GLN A 182 4.39 7.35 3.76
C GLN A 182 5.39 8.11 2.87
N TYR A 183 6.17 9.03 3.46
CA TYR A 183 7.22 9.74 2.73
C TYR A 183 8.35 8.80 2.26
N ALA A 184 8.80 7.88 3.12
CA ALA A 184 9.85 6.91 2.79
C ALA A 184 9.47 5.96 1.65
N MET A 185 8.18 5.64 1.48
CA MET A 185 7.70 4.89 0.32
C MET A 185 7.88 5.67 -0.99
N LEU A 186 7.83 7.00 -0.94
CA LEU A 186 8.01 7.88 -2.10
C LEU A 186 9.49 8.20 -2.36
N ASP A 187 10.30 8.23 -1.31
CA ASP A 187 11.71 8.62 -1.34
C ASP A 187 12.62 7.54 -0.70
N PRO A 188 12.80 6.39 -1.39
CA PRO A 188 13.61 5.29 -0.89
C PRO A 188 15.11 5.62 -0.79
N ALA A 189 15.57 6.66 -1.51
CA ALA A 189 16.97 7.08 -1.48
C ALA A 189 17.39 7.58 -0.09
N HIS A 190 16.48 8.26 0.62
CA HIS A 190 16.78 8.83 1.94
C HIS A 190 16.25 7.99 3.09
N PHE A 191 15.17 7.21 2.91
CA PHE A 191 14.54 6.49 4.03
C PHE A 191 14.10 5.07 3.71
N ASP A 192 14.31 4.16 4.66
CA ASP A 192 13.82 2.78 4.63
C ASP A 192 12.42 2.67 5.22
N SER A 193 11.44 2.51 4.33
CA SER A 193 10.03 2.31 4.70
C SER A 193 9.74 1.04 5.51
N TRP A 194 10.53 -0.03 5.38
CA TRP A 194 10.32 -1.29 6.10
C TRP A 194 10.74 -1.17 7.58
N HIS A 195 11.88 -0.55 7.85
CA HIS A 195 12.29 -0.29 9.22
C HIS A 195 11.33 0.70 9.90
N LEU A 196 10.89 1.74 9.20
CA LEU A 196 9.93 2.73 9.72
C LEU A 196 8.59 2.12 10.09
N ILE A 197 8.01 1.27 9.23
CA ILE A 197 6.73 0.62 9.56
C ILE A 197 6.89 -0.35 10.74
N GLY A 198 8.07 -0.98 10.91
CA GLY A 198 8.40 -1.78 12.08
C GLY A 198 8.39 -0.97 13.39
N PHE A 199 9.01 0.21 13.42
CA PHE A 199 8.95 1.13 14.56
C PHE A 199 7.51 1.60 14.83
N THR A 200 6.76 1.91 13.77
CA THR A 200 5.35 2.32 13.86
C THR A 200 4.48 1.21 14.43
N ALA A 201 4.69 -0.03 13.99
CA ALA A 201 4.00 -1.23 14.49
C ALA A 201 4.29 -1.47 15.97
N ARG A 202 5.54 -1.26 16.42
CA ARG A 202 5.87 -1.31 17.85
C ARG A 202 5.13 -0.24 18.65
N ALA A 203 5.12 1.02 18.16
CA ALA A 203 4.43 2.11 18.86
C ALA A 203 2.92 1.87 19.03
N ILE A 204 2.23 1.26 18.05
CA ILE A 204 0.81 0.90 18.24
C ILE A 204 0.61 -0.23 19.25
N VAL A 205 1.55 -1.17 19.35
CA VAL A 205 1.47 -2.25 20.33
C VAL A 205 1.70 -1.69 21.73
N ASP A 206 2.73 -0.87 21.90
CA ASP A 206 3.12 -0.25 23.16
C ASP A 206 1.99 0.65 23.73
N LEU A 207 1.28 1.38 22.86
CA LEU A 207 0.14 2.23 23.23
C LEU A 207 -1.21 1.48 23.25
N GLY A 208 -1.20 0.16 23.04
CA GLY A 208 -2.38 -0.71 23.10
C GLY A 208 -3.39 -0.50 21.97
N PHE A 209 -3.01 0.12 20.85
CA PHE A 209 -3.90 0.39 19.71
C PHE A 209 -4.35 -0.88 18.99
N HIS A 210 -3.62 -1.98 19.17
CA HIS A 210 -3.97 -3.32 18.68
C HIS A 210 -5.15 -3.99 19.42
N GLN A 211 -5.70 -3.32 20.44
CA GLN A 211 -6.86 -3.79 21.21
C GLN A 211 -7.89 -2.66 21.35
N ASP A 212 -9.14 -2.96 21.04
CA ASP A 212 -10.25 -2.06 21.32
C ASP A 212 -10.44 -1.93 22.84
N PRO A 213 -10.46 -0.70 23.38
CA PRO A 213 -10.70 -0.49 24.81
C PRO A 213 -12.14 -0.91 25.18
N PRO A 214 -12.38 -1.31 26.45
CA PRO A 214 -13.74 -1.57 26.93
C PRO A 214 -14.68 -0.40 26.63
N LEU A 215 -15.90 -0.67 26.17
CA LEU A 215 -16.86 0.38 25.81
C LEU A 215 -17.15 1.37 26.95
N SER A 216 -16.99 0.95 28.21
CA SER A 216 -17.13 1.79 29.40
C SER A 216 -16.00 2.81 29.60
N SER A 217 -14.81 2.57 29.03
CA SER A 217 -13.66 3.46 29.12
C SER A 217 -13.54 4.42 27.93
N VAL A 218 -14.37 4.25 26.90
CA VAL A 218 -14.40 5.12 25.72
C VAL A 218 -15.21 6.37 26.03
N PRO A 219 -14.58 7.55 26.15
CA PRO A 219 -15.30 8.78 26.49
C PRO A 219 -16.08 9.36 25.31
N ASP A 220 -15.63 9.09 24.08
CA ASP A 220 -16.14 9.69 22.85
C ASP A 220 -16.00 8.72 21.66
N LYS A 221 -17.06 8.60 20.84
CA LYS A 221 -17.10 7.72 19.67
C LYS A 221 -16.15 8.18 18.57
N ALA A 222 -15.98 9.48 18.38
CA ALA A 222 -15.07 10.00 17.34
C ALA A 222 -13.61 9.69 17.70
N SER A 223 -13.26 9.79 18.98
CA SER A 223 -11.94 9.41 19.51
C SER A 223 -11.65 7.92 19.31
N LEU A 224 -12.63 7.03 19.54
CA LEU A 224 -12.49 5.60 19.26
C LEU A 224 -12.34 5.32 17.75
N ASP A 225 -13.13 5.99 16.93
CA ASP A 225 -13.05 5.85 15.48
C ASP A 225 -11.67 6.27 14.94
N MET A 226 -11.15 7.40 15.42
CA MET A 226 -9.80 7.86 15.08
C MET A 226 -8.72 6.88 15.56
N ARG A 227 -8.86 6.31 16.77
CA ARG A 227 -7.95 5.25 17.28
C ARG A 227 -7.92 4.05 16.33
N ARG A 228 -9.09 3.59 15.87
CA ARG A 228 -9.22 2.47 14.93
C ARG A 228 -8.64 2.81 13.56
N LYS A 229 -8.89 4.02 13.04
CA LYS A 229 -8.28 4.52 11.79
C LYS A 229 -6.76 4.52 11.87
N ILE A 230 -6.18 5.06 12.94
CA ILE A 230 -4.72 5.04 13.17
C ILE A 230 -4.20 3.59 13.16
N PHE A 231 -4.83 2.69 13.92
CA PHE A 231 -4.44 1.28 13.93
C PHE A 231 -4.47 0.69 12.52
N TYR A 232 -5.56 0.88 11.77
CA TYR A 232 -5.71 0.30 10.45
C TYR A 232 -4.82 0.94 9.37
N CYS A 233 -4.44 2.21 9.52
CA CYS A 233 -3.39 2.82 8.68
C CYS A 233 -2.05 2.09 8.85
N VAL A 234 -1.65 1.82 10.11
CA VAL A 234 -0.43 1.06 10.40
C VAL A 234 -0.56 -0.37 9.91
N TYR A 235 -1.68 -1.03 10.18
CA TYR A 235 -1.97 -2.39 9.70
C TYR A 235 -1.86 -2.47 8.18
N ALA A 236 -2.51 -1.56 7.46
CA ALA A 236 -2.53 -1.55 6.00
C ALA A 236 -1.14 -1.36 5.39
N LEU A 237 -0.34 -0.45 5.96
CA LEU A 237 1.03 -0.24 5.51
C LEU A 237 1.95 -1.41 5.89
N ASP A 238 1.86 -1.97 7.10
CA ASP A 238 2.63 -3.15 7.50
C ASP A 238 2.39 -4.33 6.53
N ARG A 239 1.12 -4.61 6.20
CA ARG A 239 0.82 -5.67 5.22
C ARG A 239 1.36 -5.34 3.84
N ALA A 240 1.13 -4.12 3.34
CA ALA A 240 1.58 -3.73 2.00
C ALA A 240 3.10 -3.81 1.85
N ILE A 241 3.84 -3.24 2.80
CA ILE A 241 5.29 -3.12 2.78
C ILE A 241 5.95 -4.50 3.00
N SER A 242 5.45 -5.31 3.95
CA SER A 242 6.01 -6.65 4.15
C SER A 242 5.75 -7.58 2.97
N MET A 243 4.56 -7.55 2.37
CA MET A 243 4.25 -8.40 1.21
C MET A 243 5.14 -8.09 0.01
N VAL A 244 5.35 -6.81 -0.30
CA VAL A 244 6.16 -6.41 -1.46
C VAL A 244 7.65 -6.75 -1.27
N HIS A 245 8.14 -6.76 -0.03
CA HIS A 245 9.50 -7.22 0.29
C HIS A 245 9.60 -8.74 0.54
N ALA A 246 8.50 -9.49 0.42
CA ALA A 246 8.40 -10.90 0.77
C ALA A 246 8.85 -11.22 2.22
N ARG A 247 8.51 -10.34 3.16
CA ARG A 247 8.87 -10.45 4.59
C ARG A 247 7.66 -10.82 5.45
N THR A 248 7.93 -11.15 6.71
CA THR A 248 6.90 -11.38 7.73
C THR A 248 6.24 -10.09 8.18
N PHE A 249 5.01 -10.17 8.68
CA PHE A 249 4.30 -9.03 9.28
C PHE A 249 4.86 -8.71 10.67
N SER A 250 4.73 -7.46 11.10
CA SER A 250 5.23 -7.04 12.42
C SER A 250 4.44 -7.67 13.58
N PHE A 251 3.20 -8.10 13.32
CA PHE A 251 2.33 -8.79 14.27
C PHE A 251 1.31 -9.68 13.52
N THR A 252 0.80 -10.72 14.17
CA THR A 252 -0.17 -11.65 13.56
C THR A 252 -1.61 -11.17 13.78
N ASP A 253 -2.55 -11.64 12.95
CA ASP A 253 -3.97 -11.29 13.12
C ASP A 253 -4.55 -11.79 14.45
N ASP A 254 -4.05 -12.90 14.99
CA ASP A 254 -4.48 -13.47 16.28
C ASP A 254 -4.20 -12.55 17.47
N THR A 255 -3.22 -11.64 17.34
CA THR A 255 -2.86 -10.67 18.39
C THR A 255 -3.69 -9.38 18.32
N VAL A 256 -4.56 -9.25 17.32
CA VAL A 256 -5.34 -8.04 17.04
C VAL A 256 -6.79 -8.24 17.45
N ASN A 257 -7.34 -7.29 18.19
CA ASN A 257 -8.77 -7.22 18.47
C ASN A 257 -9.26 -5.79 18.30
N VAL A 258 -9.37 -5.34 17.06
CA VAL A 258 -9.82 -3.99 16.70
C VAL A 258 -10.93 -4.13 15.67
N ALA A 259 -12.11 -3.58 15.95
CA ALA A 259 -13.17 -3.54 14.96
C ALA A 259 -12.88 -2.48 13.89
N PHE A 260 -13.39 -2.67 12.67
CA PHE A 260 -13.29 -1.65 11.62
C PHE A 260 -13.86 -0.30 12.09
N PRO A 261 -13.27 0.82 11.62
CA PRO A 261 -13.85 2.14 11.85
C PRO A 261 -15.24 2.23 11.21
N GLN A 262 -16.08 3.11 11.73
CA GLN A 262 -17.38 3.38 11.12
C GLN A 262 -17.14 4.12 9.80
N ALA A 263 -17.90 3.77 8.76
CA ALA A 263 -17.88 4.53 7.52
C ALA A 263 -18.17 6.00 7.84
N SER A 264 -17.30 6.89 7.36
CA SER A 264 -17.37 8.31 7.69
C SER A 264 -18.72 8.90 7.21
N ASN A 265 -19.67 9.08 8.12
CA ASN A 265 -20.85 9.92 7.87
C ASN A 265 -20.36 11.37 7.89
N ASN A 266 -19.88 11.86 6.76
CA ASN A 266 -19.46 13.25 6.57
C ASN A 266 -20.62 14.20 6.89
N GLY A 267 -20.76 14.61 8.16
CA GLY A 267 -21.32 15.86 8.67
C GLY A 267 -22.72 16.33 8.24
N ARG A 268 -23.37 15.72 7.24
CA ARG A 268 -24.70 16.10 6.77
C ARG A 268 -25.69 15.27 7.57
N LYS A 269 -26.26 15.89 8.60
CA LYS A 269 -27.49 15.41 9.23
C LYS A 269 -28.51 15.18 8.11
N SER A 270 -28.76 13.92 7.74
CA SER A 270 -29.97 13.58 6.99
C SER A 270 -31.13 13.78 7.94
N SER A 271 -31.69 14.97 7.93
CA SER A 271 -33.03 15.19 8.45
C SER A 271 -34.02 14.45 7.54
N VAL A 272 -35.01 13.84 8.19
CA VAL A 272 -36.25 13.29 7.64
C VAL A 272 -36.20 11.80 7.25
N SER A 273 -36.88 11.05 8.11
CA SER A 273 -37.50 9.74 7.92
C SER A 273 -38.06 9.45 6.52
N GLY A 274 -37.55 8.38 5.90
CA GLY A 274 -38.14 7.73 4.72
C GLY A 274 -37.24 6.58 4.22
N PRO A 275 -37.79 5.49 3.64
CA PRO A 275 -37.00 4.44 3.03
C PRO A 275 -36.55 4.91 1.63
N ILE A 276 -35.48 5.70 1.60
CA ILE A 276 -34.74 6.01 0.38
C ILE A 276 -33.27 5.72 0.70
N THR A 277 -32.78 4.61 0.16
CA THR A 277 -31.35 4.27 0.13
C THR A 277 -30.60 5.36 -0.62
N GLY A 278 -30.13 6.37 0.11
CA GLY A 278 -29.10 7.29 -0.39
C GLY A 278 -27.82 6.51 -0.70
N PRO A 279 -26.94 7.04 -1.57
CA PRO A 279 -25.64 6.41 -1.82
C PRO A 279 -24.91 6.22 -0.49
N GLN A 280 -24.52 4.99 -0.20
CA GLN A 280 -23.69 4.70 0.97
C GLN A 280 -22.43 5.57 0.91
N PRO A 281 -21.98 6.15 2.03
CA PRO A 281 -20.74 6.92 2.05
C PRO A 281 -19.59 6.05 1.53
N THR A 282 -18.95 6.49 0.46
CA THR A 282 -17.75 5.85 -0.07
C THR A 282 -16.59 6.23 0.83
N ASP A 283 -16.07 5.27 1.60
CA ASP A 283 -14.91 5.46 2.49
C ASP A 283 -13.76 4.59 1.96
N PRO A 284 -12.87 5.14 1.09
CA PRO A 284 -11.76 4.38 0.51
C PRO A 284 -10.83 3.75 1.55
N ALA A 285 -10.60 4.42 2.68
CA ALA A 285 -9.79 3.88 3.75
C ALA A 285 -10.40 2.60 4.33
N LEU A 286 -11.72 2.59 4.61
CA LEU A 286 -12.40 1.39 5.09
C LEU A 286 -12.30 0.24 4.08
N LEU A 287 -12.46 0.53 2.78
CA LEU A 287 -12.31 -0.46 1.71
C LEU A 287 -10.88 -1.02 1.66
N LEU A 288 -9.86 -0.15 1.74
CA LEU A 288 -8.46 -0.57 1.81
C LEU A 288 -8.20 -1.46 3.04
N PHE A 289 -8.76 -1.12 4.20
CA PHE A 289 -8.58 -1.89 5.44
C PHE A 289 -9.19 -3.29 5.33
N GLN A 290 -10.37 -3.41 4.70
CA GLN A 290 -11.00 -4.69 4.42
C GLN A 290 -10.14 -5.56 3.50
N LEU A 291 -9.64 -4.96 2.40
CA LEU A 291 -8.76 -5.64 1.46
C LEU A 291 -7.47 -6.12 2.13
N ARG A 292 -6.81 -5.25 2.92
CA ARG A 292 -5.58 -5.59 3.64
C ARG A 292 -5.78 -6.70 4.66
N ARG A 293 -6.96 -6.77 5.31
CA ARG A 293 -7.30 -7.87 6.21
C ARG A 293 -7.49 -9.20 5.47
N ALA A 294 -8.13 -9.16 4.30
CA ALA A 294 -8.24 -10.34 3.44
C ALA A 294 -6.85 -10.81 2.96
N GLN A 295 -6.00 -9.87 2.54
CA GLN A 295 -4.61 -10.14 2.13
C GLN A 295 -3.77 -10.75 3.23
N SER A 296 -3.88 -10.20 4.43
CA SER A 296 -3.19 -10.68 5.61
C SER A 296 -3.49 -12.16 5.90
N HIS A 297 -4.75 -12.57 5.79
CA HIS A 297 -5.19 -13.93 6.10
C HIS A 297 -4.50 -14.97 5.20
N TRP A 298 -4.61 -14.80 3.87
CA TRP A 298 -4.04 -15.78 2.95
C TRP A 298 -2.51 -15.71 2.92
N TYR A 299 -1.91 -14.54 3.13
CA TYR A 299 -0.45 -14.41 3.14
C TYR A 299 0.18 -15.12 4.34
N GLN A 300 -0.42 -14.97 5.54
CA GLN A 300 0.00 -15.73 6.71
C GLN A 300 -0.12 -17.23 6.48
N GLU A 301 -1.26 -17.69 5.94
CA GLU A 301 -1.51 -19.11 5.73
C GLU A 301 -0.58 -19.74 4.68
N LEU A 302 -0.25 -19.02 3.60
CA LEU A 302 0.53 -19.56 2.48
C LEU A 302 2.05 -19.37 2.64
N TYR A 303 2.49 -18.25 3.24
CA TYR A 303 3.90 -17.83 3.22
C TYR A 303 4.56 -17.68 4.59
N GLN A 304 3.80 -17.39 5.66
CA GLN A 304 4.37 -17.21 7.01
C GLN A 304 4.09 -18.39 7.95
N SER A 305 3.21 -19.31 7.54
CA SER A 305 2.94 -20.55 8.26
C SER A 305 4.03 -21.60 8.02
N GLY A 306 4.02 -22.68 8.80
CA GLY A 306 4.99 -23.77 8.67
C GLY A 306 4.99 -24.43 7.28
N SER A 307 5.99 -25.28 7.01
CA SER A 307 6.25 -25.84 5.68
C SER A 307 5.36 -27.02 5.26
N VAL A 308 4.37 -27.39 6.07
CA VAL A 308 3.50 -28.54 5.76
C VAL A 308 2.52 -28.15 4.65
N PRO A 309 2.42 -28.88 3.53
CA PRO A 309 1.44 -28.55 2.50
C PRO A 309 -0.01 -28.61 3.00
N LEU A 310 -0.88 -27.75 2.45
CA LEU A 310 -2.32 -27.80 2.66
C LEU A 310 -2.89 -29.12 2.13
N GLN A 311 -3.92 -29.65 2.80
CA GLN A 311 -4.59 -30.87 2.35
C GLN A 311 -5.33 -30.69 1.02
N ASP A 312 -5.87 -29.49 0.77
CA ASP A 312 -6.53 -29.12 -0.48
C ASP A 312 -6.16 -27.68 -0.89
N PRO A 313 -4.95 -27.49 -1.45
CA PRO A 313 -4.46 -26.15 -1.80
C PRO A 313 -5.33 -25.47 -2.86
N ILE A 314 -5.86 -26.22 -3.84
CA ILE A 314 -6.66 -25.67 -4.93
C ILE A 314 -7.95 -25.05 -4.40
N SER A 315 -8.71 -25.80 -3.59
CA SER A 315 -9.96 -25.30 -3.02
C SER A 315 -9.71 -24.09 -2.12
N TYR A 316 -8.61 -24.08 -1.36
CA TYR A 316 -8.23 -22.94 -0.52
C TYR A 316 -7.93 -21.68 -1.36
N ILE A 317 -7.03 -21.79 -2.35
CA ILE A 317 -6.65 -20.66 -3.22
C ILE A 317 -7.88 -20.11 -3.96
N TRP A 318 -8.72 -21.00 -4.51
CA TRP A 318 -9.92 -20.57 -5.22
C TRP A 318 -10.94 -19.91 -4.32
N LYS A 319 -11.04 -20.33 -3.05
CA LYS A 319 -11.86 -19.63 -2.05
C LYS A 319 -11.33 -18.23 -1.77
N MET A 320 -10.02 -18.06 -1.62
CA MET A 320 -9.42 -16.73 -1.42
C MET A 320 -9.64 -15.82 -2.62
N CYS A 321 -9.51 -16.36 -3.85
CA CYS A 321 -9.83 -15.62 -5.07
C CYS A 321 -11.32 -15.25 -5.16
N LEU A 322 -12.23 -16.13 -4.74
CA LEU A 322 -13.67 -15.84 -4.69
C LEU A 322 -13.95 -14.71 -3.70
N ASP A 323 -13.41 -14.77 -2.50
CA ASP A 323 -13.66 -13.78 -1.44
C ASP A 323 -13.20 -12.37 -1.85
N MET A 324 -12.03 -12.30 -2.49
CA MET A 324 -11.50 -11.06 -3.06
C MET A 324 -12.38 -10.53 -4.21
N ARG A 325 -12.95 -11.41 -5.03
CA ARG A 325 -13.88 -11.02 -6.10
C ARG A 325 -15.21 -10.52 -5.55
N GLU A 326 -15.79 -11.24 -4.60
CA GLU A 326 -17.04 -10.84 -3.97
C GLU A 326 -16.87 -9.47 -3.29
N TRP A 327 -15.73 -9.24 -2.63
CA TRP A 327 -15.38 -7.92 -2.13
C TRP A 327 -15.33 -6.86 -3.25
N GLN A 328 -14.68 -7.15 -4.39
CA GLN A 328 -14.64 -6.25 -5.54
C GLN A 328 -16.04 -5.89 -6.06
N ASP A 329 -16.95 -6.87 -6.11
CA ASP A 329 -18.32 -6.70 -6.55
C ASP A 329 -19.14 -5.82 -5.59
N THR A 330 -18.71 -5.69 -4.31
CA THR A 330 -19.30 -4.76 -3.35
C THR A 330 -18.81 -3.31 -3.47
N LEU A 331 -17.81 -3.03 -4.32
CA LEU A 331 -17.24 -1.69 -4.43
C LEU A 331 -18.27 -0.66 -4.94
N PRO A 332 -18.44 0.50 -4.27
CA PRO A 332 -19.41 1.52 -4.67
C PRO A 332 -19.22 2.05 -6.10
N THR A 333 -20.31 2.22 -6.85
CA THR A 333 -20.26 2.67 -8.26
C THR A 333 -19.77 4.11 -8.41
N ASN A 334 -19.88 4.93 -7.36
CA ASN A 334 -19.43 6.31 -7.29
C ASN A 334 -18.00 6.46 -6.75
N LEU A 335 -17.24 5.37 -6.59
CA LEU A 335 -15.83 5.41 -6.22
C LEU A 335 -15.02 6.16 -7.30
N ALA A 336 -14.10 7.02 -6.87
CA ALA A 336 -13.21 7.73 -7.79
C ALA A 336 -12.49 6.74 -8.72
N PRO A 337 -12.39 7.02 -10.04
CA PRO A 337 -11.79 6.11 -11.01
C PRO A 337 -10.38 5.64 -10.62
N GLU A 338 -9.56 6.54 -10.08
CA GLU A 338 -8.18 6.29 -9.68
C GLU A 338 -8.10 5.34 -8.49
N ILE A 339 -8.99 5.51 -7.50
CA ILE A 339 -9.07 4.62 -6.34
C ILE A 339 -9.60 3.24 -6.74
N ARG A 340 -10.59 3.20 -7.66
CA ARG A 340 -11.07 1.93 -8.21
C ARG A 340 -9.97 1.20 -8.96
N GLN A 341 -9.21 1.91 -9.80
CA GLN A 341 -8.07 1.35 -10.51
C GLN A 341 -7.01 0.80 -9.55
N LEU A 342 -6.71 1.52 -8.46
CA LEU A 342 -5.80 1.05 -7.41
C LEU A 342 -6.28 -0.28 -6.79
N PHE A 343 -7.56 -0.38 -6.41
CA PHE A 343 -8.10 -1.64 -5.87
C PHE A 343 -8.10 -2.78 -6.88
N ASP A 344 -8.41 -2.49 -8.15
CA ASP A 344 -8.35 -3.48 -9.22
C ASP A 344 -6.92 -4.02 -9.42
N GLN A 345 -5.90 -3.15 -9.32
CA GLN A 345 -4.50 -3.58 -9.39
C GLN A 345 -4.06 -4.38 -8.16
N GLU A 346 -4.46 -3.97 -6.96
CA GLU A 346 -4.20 -4.71 -5.72
C GLU A 346 -4.80 -6.12 -5.75
N LEU A 347 -6.00 -6.27 -6.31
CA LEU A 347 -6.65 -7.58 -6.46
C LEU A 347 -5.91 -8.48 -7.46
N ARG A 348 -5.48 -7.94 -8.61
CA ARG A 348 -4.68 -8.70 -9.60
C ARG A 348 -3.35 -9.15 -9.01
N TYR A 349 -2.66 -8.25 -8.32
CA TYR A 349 -1.44 -8.57 -7.58
C TYR A 349 -1.69 -9.70 -6.57
N SER A 350 -2.80 -9.62 -5.81
CA SER A 350 -3.18 -10.63 -4.83
C SER A 350 -3.52 -11.99 -5.45
N TYR A 351 -4.19 -12.01 -6.61
CA TYR A 351 -4.47 -13.26 -7.32
C TYR A 351 -3.19 -13.95 -7.74
N VAL A 352 -2.25 -13.23 -8.38
CA VAL A 352 -0.98 -13.83 -8.79
C VAL A 352 -0.20 -14.33 -7.58
N TYR A 353 -0.16 -13.57 -6.48
CA TYR A 353 0.48 -14.00 -5.25
C TYR A 353 -0.17 -15.27 -4.67
N CYS A 354 -1.51 -15.33 -4.58
CA CYS A 354 -2.22 -16.51 -4.07
C CYS A 354 -2.00 -17.78 -4.92
N ILE A 355 -1.92 -17.61 -6.25
CA ILE A 355 -1.87 -18.72 -7.21
C ILE A 355 -0.43 -19.21 -7.42
N ALA A 356 0.55 -18.33 -7.24
CA ALA A 356 1.96 -18.67 -7.33
C ALA A 356 2.32 -19.78 -6.31
N PRO A 357 3.28 -20.66 -6.64
CA PRO A 357 3.73 -21.70 -5.73
C PRO A 357 4.18 -21.13 -4.38
N SER A 358 3.82 -21.81 -3.30
CA SER A 358 4.24 -21.49 -1.92
C SER A 358 4.62 -22.75 -1.16
N ALA A 359 5.20 -22.61 0.03
CA ALA A 359 5.54 -23.77 0.87
C ALA A 359 4.30 -24.62 1.22
N ARG A 360 3.14 -23.95 1.36
CA ARG A 360 1.86 -24.57 1.71
C ARG A 360 1.09 -25.06 0.48
N ALA A 361 1.40 -24.54 -0.71
CA ALA A 361 0.82 -24.93 -1.99
C ALA A 361 1.93 -25.07 -3.06
N PRO A 362 2.76 -26.12 -3.02
CA PRO A 362 3.98 -26.20 -3.84
C PRO A 362 3.72 -26.56 -5.31
N SER A 363 2.60 -27.21 -5.61
CA SER A 363 2.28 -27.69 -6.96
C SER A 363 1.38 -26.71 -7.70
N ILE A 364 1.73 -26.41 -8.95
CA ILE A 364 0.93 -25.55 -9.84
C ILE A 364 0.34 -26.35 -11.00
N THR A 365 -0.96 -26.17 -11.24
CA THR A 365 -1.70 -26.78 -12.35
C THR A 365 -1.56 -25.95 -13.63
N ASP A 366 -1.80 -26.56 -14.78
CA ASP A 366 -1.77 -25.86 -16.06
C ASP A 366 -2.80 -24.73 -16.16
N TYR A 367 -3.97 -24.93 -15.54
CA TYR A 367 -4.97 -23.88 -15.44
C TYR A 367 -4.48 -22.69 -14.58
N ASN A 368 -3.80 -22.97 -13.46
CA ASN A 368 -3.20 -21.91 -12.63
C ASN A 368 -2.06 -21.18 -13.37
N ARG A 369 -1.30 -21.86 -14.22
CA ARG A 369 -0.32 -21.21 -15.10
C ARG A 369 -0.97 -20.21 -16.05
N ILE A 370 -2.12 -20.56 -16.64
CA ILE A 370 -2.91 -19.63 -17.48
C ILE A 370 -3.41 -18.44 -16.65
N LEU A 371 -3.88 -18.67 -15.43
CA LEU A 371 -4.33 -17.58 -14.55
C LEU A 371 -3.19 -16.60 -14.25
N ILE A 372 -2.01 -17.09 -13.86
CA ILE A 372 -0.83 -16.23 -13.64
C ILE A 372 -0.47 -15.48 -14.92
N PHE A 373 -0.42 -16.17 -16.07
CA PHE A 373 -0.09 -15.56 -17.36
C PHE A 373 -1.03 -14.39 -17.70
N GLU A 374 -2.34 -14.58 -17.61
CA GLU A 374 -3.32 -13.53 -17.97
C GLU A 374 -3.44 -12.43 -16.92
N HIS A 375 -3.41 -12.75 -15.62
CA HIS A 375 -3.48 -11.73 -14.56
C HIS A 375 -2.22 -10.88 -14.49
N SER A 376 -1.03 -11.49 -14.65
CA SER A 376 0.22 -10.73 -14.73
C SER A 376 0.24 -9.81 -15.93
N MET A 377 -0.15 -10.29 -17.13
CA MET A 377 -0.19 -9.45 -18.33
C MET A 377 -1.15 -8.28 -18.16
N ALA A 378 -2.37 -8.51 -17.66
CA ALA A 378 -3.34 -7.45 -17.44
C ALA A 378 -2.89 -6.41 -16.39
N TYR A 379 -2.19 -6.84 -15.34
CA TYR A 379 -1.57 -5.93 -14.37
C TYR A 379 -0.49 -5.08 -15.04
N LEU A 380 0.46 -5.73 -15.73
CA LEU A 380 1.59 -5.06 -16.37
C LEU A 380 1.15 -4.08 -17.47
N ASP A 381 0.13 -4.43 -18.25
CA ASP A 381 -0.48 -3.53 -19.23
C ASP A 381 -1.06 -2.28 -18.56
N THR A 382 -1.81 -2.46 -17.46
CA THR A 382 -2.42 -1.32 -16.76
C THR A 382 -1.38 -0.42 -16.10
N VAL A 383 -0.37 -1.02 -15.45
CA VAL A 383 0.70 -0.26 -14.80
C VAL A 383 1.57 0.47 -15.81
N HIS A 384 1.80 -0.12 -16.99
CA HIS A 384 2.46 0.57 -18.09
C HIS A 384 1.70 1.82 -18.52
N GLU A 385 0.37 1.74 -18.71
CA GLU A 385 -0.48 2.89 -19.04
C GLU A 385 -0.44 3.98 -17.97
N ILE A 386 -0.47 3.59 -16.69
CA ILE A 386 -0.33 4.51 -15.55
C ILE A 386 1.02 5.21 -15.58
N ALA A 387 2.12 4.46 -15.70
CA ALA A 387 3.49 5.00 -15.64
C ALA A 387 3.77 5.99 -16.77
N HIS A 388 3.21 5.76 -17.96
CA HIS A 388 3.37 6.63 -19.13
C HIS A 388 2.25 7.69 -19.25
N GLY A 389 1.33 7.74 -18.28
CA GLY A 389 0.23 8.69 -18.23
C GLY A 389 0.68 10.14 -18.02
N ALA A 390 -0.08 11.08 -18.57
CA ALA A 390 0.24 12.51 -18.48
C ALA A 390 0.14 13.09 -17.06
N GLN A 391 -0.65 12.50 -16.16
CA GLN A 391 -0.85 12.96 -14.78
C GLN A 391 -0.62 11.83 -13.77
N ASN A 392 0.06 12.13 -12.65
CA ASN A 392 0.08 11.25 -11.47
C ASN A 392 -1.13 11.60 -10.61
N SER A 393 -2.22 10.85 -10.75
CA SER A 393 -3.47 11.05 -10.00
C SER A 393 -3.71 9.98 -8.93
N GLY A 394 -2.67 9.23 -8.55
CA GLY A 394 -2.75 8.19 -7.52
C GLY A 394 -1.50 8.14 -6.64
N PHE A 395 -1.60 7.44 -5.51
CA PHE A 395 -0.49 7.23 -4.58
C PHE A 395 0.45 6.12 -5.06
N TYR A 396 1.29 6.46 -6.05
CA TYR A 396 2.32 5.57 -6.60
C TYR A 396 3.68 5.81 -5.96
N THR A 397 4.32 4.72 -5.56
CA THR A 397 5.49 4.67 -4.68
C THR A 397 6.57 3.77 -5.25
N TYR A 398 7.76 3.75 -4.65
CA TYR A 398 8.82 2.84 -5.08
C TYR A 398 8.42 1.36 -4.99
N HIS A 399 7.45 1.02 -4.12
CA HIS A 399 6.93 -0.35 -4.02
C HIS A 399 6.22 -0.81 -5.29
N ASP A 400 5.75 0.10 -6.15
CA ASP A 400 5.19 -0.26 -7.46
C ASP A 400 6.27 -0.82 -8.41
N VAL A 401 7.52 -0.38 -8.28
CA VAL A 401 8.68 -0.95 -9.00
C VAL A 401 8.84 -2.42 -8.63
N LEU A 402 8.84 -2.71 -7.33
CA LEU A 402 8.99 -4.06 -6.80
C LEU A 402 7.82 -4.96 -7.22
N ARG A 403 6.60 -4.43 -7.26
CA ARG A 403 5.42 -5.15 -7.74
C ARG A 403 5.49 -5.45 -9.23
N VAL A 404 5.89 -4.49 -10.07
CA VAL A 404 6.11 -4.73 -11.51
C VAL A 404 7.15 -5.82 -11.70
N TYR A 405 8.28 -5.74 -11.00
CA TYR A 405 9.33 -6.76 -11.07
C TYR A 405 8.81 -8.14 -10.63
N PHE A 406 8.07 -8.24 -9.52
CA PHE A 406 7.44 -9.48 -9.08
C PHE A 406 6.49 -10.05 -10.14
N MET A 407 5.56 -9.24 -10.65
CA MET A 407 4.55 -9.67 -11.62
C MET A 407 5.18 -10.14 -12.93
N ALA A 408 6.22 -9.43 -13.38
CA ALA A 408 6.99 -9.80 -14.55
C ALA A 408 7.78 -11.12 -14.36
N ASN A 409 8.31 -11.36 -13.16
CA ASN A 409 8.94 -12.64 -12.83
C ASN A 409 7.94 -13.80 -12.82
N GLN A 410 6.76 -13.63 -12.24
CA GLN A 410 5.72 -14.66 -12.25
C GLN A 410 5.26 -14.96 -13.69
N PHE A 411 5.11 -13.91 -14.51
CA PHE A 411 4.82 -14.05 -15.93
C PHE A 411 5.91 -14.84 -16.68
N LEU A 412 7.17 -14.46 -16.50
CA LEU A 412 8.31 -15.10 -17.15
C LEU A 412 8.47 -16.56 -16.69
N ALA A 413 8.26 -16.85 -15.41
CA ALA A 413 8.35 -18.19 -14.86
C ALA A 413 7.34 -19.15 -15.51
N VAL A 414 6.05 -18.79 -15.55
CA VAL A 414 5.05 -19.66 -16.19
C VAL A 414 5.27 -19.80 -17.69
N LEU A 415 5.76 -18.74 -18.35
CA LEU A 415 6.09 -18.77 -19.78
C LEU A 415 7.27 -19.70 -20.07
N ARG A 416 8.28 -19.74 -19.19
CA ARG A 416 9.41 -20.68 -19.29
C ARG A 416 8.97 -22.12 -19.07
N ASP A 417 8.13 -22.36 -18.08
CA ASP A 417 7.73 -23.71 -17.67
C ASP A 417 6.73 -24.36 -18.64
N ALA A 418 5.88 -23.57 -19.29
CA ALA A 418 4.78 -24.07 -20.12
C ALA A 418 4.60 -23.28 -21.43
N GLU A 419 5.72 -22.93 -22.09
CA GLU A 419 5.75 -22.10 -23.30
C GLU A 419 4.78 -22.58 -24.38
N ASP A 420 4.91 -23.82 -24.86
CA ASP A 420 4.09 -24.32 -25.97
C ASP A 420 2.60 -24.33 -25.63
N MET A 421 2.27 -24.71 -24.39
CA MET A 421 0.89 -24.72 -23.91
C MET A 421 0.31 -23.31 -23.89
N LEU A 422 1.00 -22.35 -23.27
CA LEU A 422 0.54 -20.97 -23.15
C LEU A 422 0.45 -20.29 -24.50
N LEU A 423 1.44 -20.49 -25.38
CA LEU A 423 1.46 -19.88 -26.70
C LEU A 423 0.42 -20.47 -27.65
N SER A 424 0.05 -21.76 -27.50
CA SER A 424 -0.98 -22.39 -28.33
C SER A 424 -2.36 -21.73 -28.18
N GLY A 425 -2.64 -21.13 -27.01
CA GLY A 425 -3.96 -20.60 -26.67
C GLY A 425 -5.05 -21.66 -26.53
N MET A 426 -4.70 -22.95 -26.55
CA MET A 426 -5.67 -24.04 -26.47
C MET A 426 -6.28 -24.13 -25.06
N PRO A 427 -7.58 -24.44 -24.93
CA PRO A 427 -8.20 -24.64 -23.63
C PRO A 427 -7.56 -25.79 -22.86
N VAL A 428 -7.29 -25.56 -21.57
CA VAL A 428 -6.78 -26.56 -20.64
C VAL A 428 -7.90 -27.01 -19.69
N PRO A 429 -7.95 -28.30 -19.30
CA PRO A 429 -8.92 -28.79 -18.33
C PRO A 429 -8.84 -28.01 -17.01
N ILE A 430 -9.99 -27.52 -16.55
CA ILE A 430 -10.12 -26.90 -15.23
C ILE A 430 -10.02 -28.02 -14.18
N PRO A 431 -9.14 -27.91 -13.16
CA PRO A 431 -9.07 -28.88 -12.08
C PRO A 431 -10.44 -29.09 -11.42
N ILE A 432 -10.79 -30.34 -11.16
CA ILE A 432 -12.06 -30.66 -10.50
C ILE A 432 -11.90 -30.33 -9.01
N SER A 433 -12.60 -29.31 -8.55
CA SER A 433 -12.72 -29.01 -7.13
C SER A 433 -13.79 -29.90 -6.48
N ARG A 434 -13.73 -30.06 -5.15
CA ARG A 434 -14.71 -30.86 -4.40
C ARG A 434 -16.13 -30.29 -4.59
N PRO A 435 -17.18 -31.12 -4.57
CA PRO A 435 -18.56 -30.60 -4.60
C PRO A 435 -18.80 -29.57 -3.50
N GLY A 436 -19.31 -28.39 -3.87
CA GLY A 436 -19.53 -27.26 -2.96
C GLY A 436 -18.30 -26.37 -2.70
N ALA A 437 -17.14 -26.68 -3.29
CA ALA A 437 -15.97 -25.80 -3.24
C ALA A 437 -16.16 -24.55 -4.13
N ALA A 438 -15.32 -23.54 -3.89
CA ALA A 438 -15.30 -22.33 -4.69
C ALA A 438 -15.06 -22.62 -6.19
N PRO A 439 -15.63 -21.83 -7.10
CA PRO A 439 -15.39 -21.97 -8.52
C PRO A 439 -13.97 -21.51 -8.89
N ALA A 440 -13.52 -21.93 -10.07
CA ALA A 440 -12.26 -21.47 -10.63
C ALA A 440 -12.20 -19.93 -10.72
N PRO A 441 -11.04 -19.31 -10.41
CA PRO A 441 -10.84 -17.86 -10.59
C PRO A 441 -11.12 -17.44 -12.03
N PRO A 442 -11.61 -16.22 -12.26
CA PRO A 442 -11.98 -15.81 -13.60
C PRO A 442 -10.72 -15.45 -14.38
N LEU A 443 -10.75 -15.65 -15.69
CA LEU A 443 -9.77 -15.02 -16.56
C LEU A 443 -10.11 -13.52 -16.70
N PRO A 444 -9.11 -12.62 -16.72
CA PRO A 444 -9.32 -11.24 -17.12
C PRO A 444 -10.05 -11.15 -18.46
N ARG A 445 -10.95 -10.19 -18.60
CA ARG A 445 -11.57 -9.89 -19.90
C ARG A 445 -10.47 -9.46 -20.87
N ARG A 446 -10.30 -10.18 -21.98
CA ARG A 446 -9.44 -9.76 -23.08
C ARG A 446 -10.10 -8.60 -23.83
N LEU A 447 -9.38 -7.49 -23.99
CA LEU A 447 -9.85 -6.35 -24.78
C LEU A 447 -9.99 -6.68 -26.28
N GLN A 448 -9.26 -7.69 -26.76
CA GLN A 448 -9.34 -8.19 -28.14
C GLN A 448 -9.66 -9.70 -28.14
N PRO A 449 -10.71 -10.15 -28.86
CA PRO A 449 -11.02 -11.58 -28.99
C PRO A 449 -9.93 -12.33 -29.77
N GLN A 450 -9.68 -13.59 -29.40
CA GLN A 450 -8.95 -14.52 -30.27
C GLN A 450 -9.79 -14.78 -31.53
N GLY A 451 -9.34 -14.28 -32.67
CA GLY A 451 -10.00 -14.41 -33.97
C GLY A 451 -9.01 -14.17 -35.11
N MET A 452 -9.45 -14.24 -36.38
CA MET A 452 -8.55 -14.09 -37.54
C MET A 452 -7.77 -12.77 -37.60
N ASN A 453 -8.20 -11.74 -36.86
CA ASN A 453 -7.55 -10.43 -36.72
C ASN A 453 -7.11 -10.13 -35.26
N GLY A 454 -7.22 -11.10 -34.36
CA GLY A 454 -6.82 -10.98 -32.96
C GLY A 454 -5.35 -11.33 -32.80
N GLU A 455 -4.66 -10.60 -31.94
CA GLU A 455 -3.27 -10.88 -31.65
C GLU A 455 -3.12 -12.18 -30.84
N ASP A 456 -2.19 -13.04 -31.25
CA ASP A 456 -1.92 -14.30 -30.58
C ASP A 456 -1.07 -14.14 -29.31
N ASN A 457 -0.96 -15.22 -28.54
CA ASN A 457 -0.23 -15.19 -27.27
C ASN A 457 1.28 -15.00 -27.47
N LEU A 458 1.83 -15.27 -28.65
CA LEU A 458 3.24 -15.02 -28.96
C LEU A 458 3.52 -13.52 -29.06
N ASP A 459 2.73 -12.81 -29.87
CA ASP A 459 2.86 -11.37 -30.03
C ASP A 459 2.57 -10.63 -28.72
N ARG A 460 1.49 -11.00 -28.01
CA ARG A 460 1.16 -10.43 -26.69
C ARG A 460 2.27 -10.63 -25.65
N SER A 461 2.91 -11.80 -25.64
CA SER A 461 4.01 -12.07 -24.70
C SER A 461 5.22 -11.20 -24.98
N LEU A 462 5.63 -11.08 -26.25
CA LEU A 462 6.73 -10.20 -26.65
C LEU A 462 6.45 -8.73 -26.27
N ARG A 463 5.23 -8.24 -26.54
CA ARG A 463 4.85 -6.87 -26.14
C ARG A 463 4.80 -6.69 -24.64
N CYS A 464 4.32 -7.68 -23.88
CA CYS A 464 4.30 -7.63 -22.42
C CYS A 464 5.73 -7.47 -21.88
N LEU A 465 6.68 -8.28 -22.36
CA LEU A 465 8.10 -8.21 -21.95
C LEU A 465 8.74 -6.85 -22.32
N ASP A 466 8.42 -6.30 -23.49
CA ASP A 466 8.87 -4.97 -23.91
C ASP A 466 8.28 -3.86 -23.01
N LYS A 467 6.97 -3.91 -22.73
CA LYS A 467 6.30 -2.98 -21.80
C LYS A 467 6.88 -3.03 -20.39
N VAL A 468 7.26 -4.21 -19.88
CA VAL A 468 7.93 -4.32 -18.57
C VAL A 468 9.22 -3.50 -18.57
N SER A 469 10.07 -3.68 -19.59
CA SER A 469 11.33 -2.95 -19.72
C SER A 469 11.11 -1.43 -19.77
N GLN A 470 10.16 -0.97 -20.59
CA GLN A 470 9.81 0.46 -20.70
C GLN A 470 9.24 1.03 -19.38
N THR A 471 8.46 0.24 -18.66
CA THR A 471 7.87 0.65 -17.37
C THR A 471 8.95 0.78 -16.29
N LEU A 472 9.84 -0.21 -16.19
CA LEU A 472 10.97 -0.14 -15.25
C LEU A 472 11.94 0.98 -15.60
N ASP A 473 12.13 1.28 -16.90
CA ASP A 473 12.89 2.45 -17.36
C ASP A 473 12.24 3.77 -16.92
N THR A 474 10.94 3.92 -17.14
CA THR A 474 10.19 5.11 -16.72
C THR A 474 10.23 5.29 -15.19
N TYR A 475 10.19 4.19 -14.43
CA TYR A 475 10.39 4.26 -12.98
C TYR A 475 11.83 4.57 -12.60
N GLY A 476 12.82 4.13 -13.38
CA GLY A 476 14.24 4.50 -13.26
C GLY A 476 14.48 6.00 -13.38
N ASP A 477 13.71 6.69 -14.23
CA ASP A 477 13.76 8.15 -14.33
C ASP A 477 13.39 8.84 -13.01
N ARG A 478 12.50 8.23 -12.20
CA ARG A 478 12.04 8.77 -10.90
C ARG A 478 12.90 8.30 -9.73
N TRP A 479 13.15 6.99 -9.65
CA TRP A 479 13.89 6.34 -8.57
C TRP A 479 15.15 5.68 -9.13
N ALA A 480 16.32 6.22 -8.81
CA ALA A 480 17.59 5.73 -9.33
C ALA A 480 17.77 4.21 -9.11
N ASP A 481 17.39 3.72 -7.92
CA ASP A 481 17.45 2.30 -7.53
C ASP A 481 16.58 1.37 -8.40
N ALA A 482 15.57 1.91 -9.09
CA ALA A 482 14.77 1.13 -10.03
C ALA A 482 15.59 0.63 -11.24
N SER A 483 16.71 1.29 -11.56
CA SER A 483 17.61 0.90 -12.64
C SER A 483 18.19 -0.51 -12.44
N THR A 484 18.52 -0.88 -11.20
CA THR A 484 19.02 -2.22 -10.88
C THR A 484 17.98 -3.31 -11.17
N TRP A 485 16.69 -3.03 -10.91
CA TRP A 485 15.60 -3.95 -11.24
C TRP A 485 15.40 -4.10 -12.74
N ARG A 486 15.54 -3.01 -13.50
CA ARG A 486 15.51 -3.03 -14.97
C ARG A 486 16.65 -3.87 -15.55
N GLU A 487 17.88 -3.67 -15.09
CA GLU A 487 19.04 -4.46 -15.52
C GLU A 487 18.88 -5.94 -15.19
N SER A 488 18.45 -6.24 -13.96
CA SER A 488 18.16 -7.61 -13.53
C SER A 488 17.09 -8.26 -14.41
N PHE A 489 15.98 -7.55 -14.68
CA PHE A 489 14.90 -8.07 -15.51
C PHE A 489 15.36 -8.32 -16.95
N SER A 490 16.14 -7.41 -17.53
CA SER A 490 16.73 -7.58 -18.87
C SER A 490 17.58 -8.85 -18.93
N MET A 491 18.47 -9.05 -17.94
CA MET A 491 19.33 -10.23 -17.87
C MET A 491 18.53 -11.54 -17.82
N ILE A 492 17.50 -11.61 -16.98
CA ILE A 492 16.70 -12.84 -16.85
C ILE A 492 15.75 -13.04 -18.04
N SER A 493 15.23 -11.99 -18.67
CA SER A 493 14.26 -12.15 -19.76
C SER A 493 14.89 -12.41 -21.13
N GLN A 494 16.18 -12.05 -21.32
CA GLN A 494 16.88 -12.07 -22.62
C GLN A 494 16.71 -13.38 -23.41
N GLU A 495 17.00 -14.53 -22.79
CA GLU A 495 16.90 -15.84 -23.47
C GLU A 495 15.48 -16.11 -24.00
N MET A 496 14.47 -15.77 -23.20
CA MET A 496 13.07 -15.93 -23.57
C MET A 496 12.70 -15.00 -24.72
N VAL A 497 13.08 -13.72 -24.64
CA VAL A 497 12.82 -12.73 -25.70
C VAL A 497 13.44 -13.19 -27.02
N ASP A 498 14.69 -13.67 -27.01
CA ASP A 498 15.36 -14.16 -28.21
C ASP A 498 14.70 -15.41 -28.80
N ARG A 499 14.21 -16.32 -27.94
CA ARG A 499 13.50 -17.52 -28.36
C ARG A 499 12.14 -17.20 -28.98
N LEU A 500 11.35 -16.35 -28.33
CA LEU A 500 10.04 -15.93 -28.85
C LEU A 500 10.18 -15.10 -30.13
N SER A 501 11.19 -14.23 -30.22
CA SER A 501 11.47 -13.45 -31.43
C SER A 501 11.81 -14.34 -32.62
N ARG A 502 12.62 -15.39 -32.42
CA ARG A 502 12.90 -16.39 -33.45
C ARG A 502 11.65 -17.15 -33.88
N ARG A 503 10.80 -17.57 -32.92
CA ARG A 503 9.52 -18.22 -33.24
C ARG A 503 8.61 -17.32 -34.08
N LYS A 504 8.56 -16.02 -33.75
CA LYS A 504 7.79 -15.03 -34.48
C LYS A 504 8.29 -14.89 -35.92
N GLN A 505 9.61 -14.75 -36.11
CA GLN A 505 10.21 -14.69 -37.44
C GLN A 505 9.86 -15.91 -38.29
N ILE A 506 10.00 -17.13 -37.75
CA ILE A 506 9.66 -18.38 -38.47
C ILE A 506 8.18 -18.39 -38.86
N ARG A 507 7.27 -18.04 -37.94
CA ARG A 507 5.83 -17.98 -38.19
C ARG A 507 5.50 -16.96 -39.28
N ASP A 508 6.09 -15.78 -39.23
CA ASP A 508 5.80 -14.68 -40.15
C ASP A 508 6.35 -15.01 -41.55
N THR A 509 7.56 -15.56 -41.67
CA THR A 509 8.10 -16.07 -42.95
C THR A 509 7.23 -17.19 -43.54
N ALA A 510 6.72 -18.11 -42.71
CA ALA A 510 5.82 -19.17 -43.19
C ALA A 510 4.49 -18.61 -43.72
N ARG A 511 3.94 -17.57 -43.06
CA ARG A 511 2.73 -16.87 -43.52
C ARG A 511 2.96 -16.15 -44.85
N GLU A 512 4.10 -15.47 -45.01
CA GLU A 512 4.48 -14.80 -46.26
C GLU A 512 4.62 -15.79 -47.41
N GLN A 513 5.33 -16.90 -47.20
CA GLN A 513 5.48 -17.96 -48.21
C GLN A 513 4.13 -18.54 -48.65
N TYR A 514 3.21 -18.77 -47.69
CA TYR A 514 1.86 -19.26 -47.98
C TYR A 514 1.04 -18.25 -48.80
N GLN A 515 1.13 -16.95 -48.49
CA GLN A 515 0.47 -15.89 -49.24
C GLN A 515 0.99 -15.78 -50.67
N LEU A 516 2.31 -15.83 -50.86
CA LEU A 516 2.94 -15.83 -52.19
C LEU A 516 2.52 -17.04 -53.04
N GLN A 517 2.39 -18.22 -52.42
CA GLN A 517 1.95 -19.44 -53.11
C GLN A 517 0.47 -19.38 -53.55
N TYR A 518 -0.38 -18.68 -52.79
CA TYR A 518 -1.78 -18.44 -53.16
C TYR A 518 -1.94 -17.36 -54.23
N GLN A 519 -1.18 -16.26 -54.15
CA GLN A 519 -1.18 -15.22 -55.19
C GLN A 519 -0.68 -15.76 -56.54
N GLY A 520 0.38 -16.58 -56.54
CA GLY A 520 0.89 -17.24 -57.76
C GLY A 520 -0.09 -18.26 -58.38
N ARG A 521 -1.03 -18.82 -57.61
CA ARG A 521 -2.11 -19.67 -58.13
C ARG A 521 -3.31 -18.89 -58.68
N GLY A 522 -3.60 -17.70 -58.13
CA GLY A 522 -4.65 -16.81 -58.64
C GLY A 522 -4.34 -16.28 -60.05
N ASP A 523 -3.08 -15.90 -60.29
CA ASP A 523 -2.63 -15.41 -61.61
C ASP A 523 -2.60 -16.50 -62.70
N ALA A 524 -2.49 -17.77 -62.31
CA ALA A 524 -2.54 -18.90 -63.24
C ALA A 524 -3.97 -19.29 -63.65
N MET A 525 -4.99 -18.99 -62.82
CA MET A 525 -6.41 -19.23 -63.14
C MET A 525 -7.08 -18.03 -63.85
N GLY A 526 -6.48 -16.84 -63.82
CA GLY A 526 -6.95 -15.67 -64.57
C GLY A 526 -6.46 -15.58 -66.02
N ARG A 527 -5.63 -16.53 -66.46
CA ARG A 527 -5.05 -16.61 -67.82
C ARG A 527 -5.47 -17.87 -68.59
N SER A 528 -6.63 -18.43 -68.28
CA SER A 528 -7.26 -19.51 -69.07
C SER A 528 -8.56 -19.04 -69.67
#